data_AF-A0A8T3X5I9-F1
#
_entry.id   AF-A0A8T3X5I9-F1
#
_cell.length_a   1.000
_cell.length_b   1.000
_cell.length_c   1.000
_cell.angle_alpha   90.00
_cell.angle_beta   90.00
_cell.angle_gamma   90.00
#
_symmetry.space_group_name_H-M   'P 1'
#
loop_
_entity.id
_entity.type
_entity.pdbx_description
1 polymer ?
#
loop_
_entity_poly.entity_id
_entity_poly.type
_entity_poly.pdbx_seq_one_letter_code
_entity_poly.pdbx_strand_id
1 'polypeptide(L)'
;MAENVKDLIEEAKNLSELMLDLSYSAVLFESKDIAKEVIISYDRLKELQERLYMHLFAASRGKFSRKFVSIIDLIENAERVAVAAKNMSELVLEGREMHPVIKSALKGSDETMVRTQVSGNSVLAGQVIGDLKIRTQTGAQIIAIRRDEGGRSKWVFSPKKDTVIVGNDVIIAVGPKQACDKLRKLAEGVLKKL
;
A
#
# COMPACT_ATOMS: atom_id res chain seq x y z
N MET A 1 -17.18 -4.90 -19.75
CA MET A 1 -17.46 -6.14 -19.01
C MET A 1 -18.20 -5.73 -17.75
N ALA A 2 -19.29 -6.42 -17.39
CA ALA A 2 -19.97 -6.13 -16.14
C ALA A 2 -19.00 -6.40 -14.99
N GLU A 3 -18.80 -5.41 -14.14
CA GLU A 3 -17.90 -5.51 -13.00
C GLU A 3 -18.41 -6.56 -12.00
N ASN A 4 -17.50 -7.40 -11.49
CA ASN A 4 -17.85 -8.51 -10.63
C ASN A 4 -17.77 -8.07 -9.16
N VAL A 5 -18.77 -8.45 -8.36
CA VAL A 5 -18.79 -8.27 -6.90
C VAL A 5 -17.52 -8.78 -6.24
N LYS A 6 -16.99 -9.92 -6.70
CA LYS A 6 -15.72 -10.46 -6.20
C LYS A 6 -14.57 -9.47 -6.39
N ASP A 7 -14.46 -8.86 -7.57
CA ASP A 7 -13.35 -7.97 -7.92
C ASP A 7 -13.44 -6.67 -7.11
N LEU A 8 -14.65 -6.15 -6.89
CA LEU A 8 -14.89 -4.98 -6.02
C LEU A 8 -14.45 -5.23 -4.58
N ILE A 9 -14.78 -6.41 -4.02
CA ILE A 9 -14.38 -6.78 -2.65
C ILE A 9 -12.87 -6.96 -2.57
N GLU A 10 -12.27 -7.64 -3.56
CA GLU A 10 -10.82 -7.84 -3.62
C GLU A 10 -10.08 -6.49 -3.69
N GLU A 11 -10.57 -5.56 -4.51
CA GLU A 11 -9.99 -4.23 -4.63
C GLU A 11 -10.13 -3.43 -3.34
N ALA A 12 -11.32 -3.39 -2.73
CA ALA A 12 -11.53 -2.67 -1.48
C ALA A 12 -10.67 -3.22 -0.32
N LYS A 13 -10.57 -4.55 -0.22
CA LYS A 13 -9.69 -5.23 0.74
C LYS A 13 -8.23 -4.83 0.51
N ASN A 14 -7.73 -4.97 -0.72
CA ASN A 14 -6.33 -4.65 -1.04
C ASN A 14 -6.02 -3.16 -0.83
N LEU A 15 -6.97 -2.28 -1.13
CA LEU A 15 -6.83 -0.85 -0.91
C LEU A 15 -6.80 -0.50 0.58
N SER A 16 -7.65 -1.13 1.40
CA SER A 16 -7.63 -0.94 2.86
C SER A 16 -6.31 -1.36 3.51
N GLU A 17 -5.69 -2.45 3.03
CA GLU A 17 -4.36 -2.90 3.48
C GLU A 17 -3.26 -1.91 3.07
N LEU A 18 -3.27 -1.50 1.80
CA LEU A 18 -2.32 -0.50 1.31
C LEU A 18 -2.42 0.81 2.10
N MET A 19 -3.64 1.27 2.39
CA MET A 19 -3.86 2.49 3.18
C MET A 19 -3.25 2.37 4.56
N LEU A 20 -3.36 1.19 5.21
CA LEU A 20 -2.73 0.95 6.49
C LEU A 20 -1.20 1.06 6.38
N ASP A 21 -0.59 0.38 5.42
CA ASP A 21 0.86 0.43 5.18
C ASP A 21 1.37 1.86 4.87
N LEU A 22 0.62 2.60 4.06
CA LEU A 22 0.92 3.99 3.72
C LEU A 22 0.77 4.90 4.94
N SER A 23 -0.28 4.72 5.76
CA SER A 23 -0.47 5.53 6.98
C SER A 23 0.65 5.32 8.00
N TYR A 24 1.10 4.07 8.20
CA TYR A 24 2.27 3.77 9.02
C TYR A 24 3.52 4.41 8.44
N SER A 25 3.72 4.32 7.12
CA SER A 25 4.84 4.97 6.42
C SER A 25 4.81 6.49 6.60
N ALA A 26 3.64 7.11 6.47
CA ALA A 26 3.45 8.54 6.65
C ALA A 26 3.83 8.98 8.07
N VAL A 27 3.43 8.22 9.09
CA VAL A 27 3.79 8.46 10.49
C VAL A 27 5.29 8.28 10.73
N LEU A 28 5.88 7.18 10.22
CA LEU A 28 7.29 6.87 10.47
C LEU A 28 8.23 7.87 9.79
N PHE A 29 7.88 8.31 8.58
CA PHE A 29 8.69 9.20 7.75
C PHE A 29 8.20 10.65 7.77
N GLU A 30 7.18 10.97 8.57
CA GLU A 30 6.56 12.30 8.67
C GLU A 30 6.18 12.89 7.29
N SER A 31 5.74 12.02 6.38
CA SER A 31 5.51 12.39 4.99
C SER A 31 4.06 12.80 4.76
N LYS A 32 3.84 14.11 4.56
CA LYS A 32 2.53 14.65 4.18
C LYS A 32 2.06 14.17 2.81
N ASP A 33 2.97 13.85 1.89
CA ASP A 33 2.59 13.34 0.56
C ASP A 33 2.02 11.92 0.65
N ILE A 34 2.65 11.04 1.44
CA ILE A 34 2.12 9.70 1.72
C ILE A 34 0.77 9.82 2.46
N ALA A 35 0.67 10.74 3.44
CA ALA A 35 -0.58 10.96 4.16
C ALA A 35 -1.72 11.44 3.24
N LYS A 36 -1.44 12.31 2.26
CA LYS A 36 -2.44 12.74 1.25
C LYS A 36 -2.90 11.58 0.38
N GLU A 37 -1.99 10.68 -0.01
CA GLU A 37 -2.36 9.49 -0.79
C GLU A 37 -3.35 8.61 -0.04
N VAL A 38 -3.21 8.49 1.29
CA VAL A 38 -4.18 7.75 2.11
C VAL A 38 -5.57 8.39 2.02
N ILE A 39 -5.67 9.72 2.01
CA ILE A 39 -6.97 10.41 1.83
C ILE A 39 -7.56 10.11 0.46
N ILE A 40 -6.75 10.20 -0.60
CA ILE A 40 -7.19 9.90 -1.99
C ILE A 40 -7.66 8.43 -2.09
N SER A 41 -6.94 7.52 -1.45
CA SER A 41 -7.28 6.09 -1.42
C SER A 41 -8.57 5.83 -0.64
N TYR A 42 -8.83 6.59 0.43
CA TYR A 42 -10.07 6.49 1.19
C TYR A 42 -11.29 6.83 0.32
N ASP A 43 -11.22 7.92 -0.43
CA ASP A 43 -12.31 8.35 -1.32
C ASP A 43 -12.59 7.27 -2.38
N ARG A 44 -11.55 6.68 -2.97
CA ARG A 44 -11.69 5.53 -3.89
C ARG A 44 -12.35 4.32 -3.23
N LEU A 45 -12.03 4.03 -1.96
CA LEU A 45 -12.65 2.92 -1.23
C LEU A 45 -14.16 3.17 -1.03
N LYS A 46 -14.55 4.41 -0.75
CA LYS A 46 -15.98 4.80 -0.66
C LYS A 46 -16.70 4.60 -1.99
N GLU A 47 -16.09 4.97 -3.11
CA GLU A 47 -16.65 4.71 -4.44
C GLU A 47 -16.85 3.21 -4.72
N LEU A 48 -15.86 2.36 -4.37
CA LEU A 48 -15.96 0.90 -4.52
C LEU A 48 -17.10 0.33 -3.67
N GLN A 49 -17.25 0.81 -2.44
CA GLN A 49 -18.33 0.41 -1.53
C GLN A 49 -19.71 0.78 -2.08
N GLU A 50 -19.89 2.00 -2.58
CA GLU A 50 -21.14 2.44 -3.19
C GLU A 50 -21.52 1.57 -4.40
N ARG A 51 -20.57 1.29 -5.28
CA ARG A 51 -20.77 0.41 -6.44
C ARG A 51 -21.16 -1.00 -6.00
N LEU A 52 -20.48 -1.56 -5.00
CA LEU A 52 -20.81 -2.86 -4.44
C LEU A 52 -22.26 -2.91 -3.93
N TYR A 53 -22.71 -1.90 -3.19
CA TYR A 53 -24.10 -1.83 -2.72
C TYR A 53 -25.09 -1.78 -3.88
N MET A 54 -24.82 -1.00 -4.93
CA MET A 54 -25.66 -0.96 -6.13
C MET A 54 -25.77 -2.34 -6.80
N HIS A 55 -24.66 -3.07 -6.90
CA HIS A 55 -24.66 -4.45 -7.43
C HIS A 55 -25.47 -5.41 -6.56
N LEU A 56 -25.34 -5.33 -5.23
CA LEU A 56 -26.09 -6.18 -4.30
C LEU A 56 -27.59 -5.89 -4.36
N PHE A 57 -28.00 -4.61 -4.40
CA PHE A 57 -29.41 -4.24 -4.51
C PHE A 57 -30.02 -4.75 -5.82
N ALA A 58 -29.32 -4.57 -6.95
CA ALA A 58 -29.76 -5.09 -8.23
C ALA A 58 -29.88 -6.62 -8.25
N ALA A 59 -28.92 -7.33 -7.65
CA ALA A 59 -28.92 -8.79 -7.56
C ALA A 59 -30.00 -9.33 -6.61
N SER A 60 -30.34 -8.59 -5.56
CA SER A 60 -31.31 -9.02 -4.55
C SER A 60 -32.72 -9.19 -5.11
N ARG A 61 -33.13 -8.37 -6.07
CA ARG A 61 -34.52 -8.27 -6.58
C ARG A 61 -35.57 -8.25 -5.45
N GLY A 62 -35.25 -7.58 -4.34
CA GLY A 62 -36.13 -7.50 -3.16
C GLY A 62 -36.09 -8.72 -2.22
N LYS A 63 -35.18 -9.69 -2.45
CA LYS A 63 -34.97 -10.84 -1.56
C LYS A 63 -33.69 -10.67 -0.76
N PHE A 64 -33.79 -10.77 0.57
CA PHE A 64 -32.64 -10.78 1.46
C PHE A 64 -32.09 -12.21 1.60
N SER A 65 -30.77 -12.35 1.48
CA SER A 65 -30.06 -13.60 1.74
C SER A 65 -28.94 -13.36 2.74
N ARG A 66 -28.64 -14.35 3.58
CA ARG A 66 -27.51 -14.28 4.51
C ARG A 66 -26.18 -13.99 3.80
N LYS A 67 -26.03 -14.40 2.54
CA LYS A 67 -24.84 -14.14 1.73
C LYS A 67 -24.61 -12.64 1.49
N PHE A 68 -25.68 -11.87 1.29
CA PHE A 68 -25.54 -10.41 1.11
C PHE A 68 -25.08 -9.72 2.39
N VAL A 69 -25.60 -10.15 3.55
CA VAL A 69 -25.15 -9.65 4.85
C VAL A 69 -23.65 -9.87 5.01
N SER A 70 -23.16 -11.08 4.73
CA SER A 70 -21.73 -11.37 4.84
C SER A 70 -20.86 -10.53 3.89
N ILE A 71 -21.36 -10.18 2.70
CA ILE A 71 -20.63 -9.30 1.77
C ILE A 71 -20.58 -7.87 2.30
N ILE A 72 -21.71 -7.37 2.83
CA ILE A 72 -21.80 -6.05 3.45
C ILE A 72 -20.85 -5.98 4.65
N ASP A 73 -20.84 -7.00 5.50
CA ASP A 73 -19.92 -7.07 6.65
C ASP A 73 -18.46 -6.99 6.20
N LEU A 74 -18.08 -7.68 5.13
CA LEU A 74 -16.70 -7.65 4.62
C LEU A 74 -16.28 -6.25 4.17
N ILE A 75 -17.13 -5.55 3.39
CA ILE A 75 -16.79 -4.21 2.89
C ILE A 75 -16.76 -3.18 4.03
N GLU A 76 -17.68 -3.27 4.99
CA GLU A 76 -17.69 -2.37 6.15
C GLU A 76 -16.47 -2.57 7.04
N ASN A 77 -15.99 -3.81 7.20
CA ASN A 77 -14.76 -4.04 7.95
C ASN A 77 -13.52 -3.50 7.21
N ALA A 78 -13.46 -3.62 5.88
CA ALA A 78 -12.41 -2.97 5.09
C ALA A 78 -12.46 -1.44 5.22
N GLU A 79 -13.66 -0.85 5.21
CA GLU A 79 -13.84 0.59 5.46
C GLU A 79 -13.37 0.99 6.86
N ARG A 80 -13.67 0.21 7.91
CA ARG A 80 -13.20 0.52 9.28
C ARG A 80 -11.68 0.59 9.37
N VAL A 81 -10.97 -0.32 8.70
CA VAL A 81 -9.50 -0.27 8.61
C VAL A 81 -9.05 1.00 7.87
N ALA A 82 -9.70 1.33 6.76
CA ALA A 82 -9.41 2.51 5.96
C ALA A 82 -9.63 3.82 6.73
N VAL A 83 -10.70 3.92 7.52
CA VAL A 83 -10.98 5.06 8.41
C VAL A 83 -9.88 5.21 9.46
N ALA A 84 -9.42 4.11 10.07
CA ALA A 84 -8.34 4.17 11.04
C ALA A 84 -7.03 4.68 10.40
N ALA A 85 -6.68 4.17 9.21
CA ALA A 85 -5.52 4.63 8.44
C ALA A 85 -5.63 6.11 8.03
N LYS A 86 -6.83 6.56 7.64
CA LYS A 86 -7.13 7.97 7.35
C LYS A 86 -6.88 8.85 8.57
N ASN A 87 -7.44 8.49 9.72
CA ASN A 87 -7.28 9.24 10.96
C ASN A 87 -5.80 9.37 11.38
N MET A 88 -5.01 8.29 11.23
CA MET A 88 -3.57 8.34 11.48
C MET A 88 -2.86 9.31 10.54
N SER A 89 -3.26 9.35 9.27
CA SER A 89 -2.69 10.21 8.25
C SER A 89 -3.07 11.68 8.46
N GLU A 90 -4.29 11.96 8.94
CA GLU A 90 -4.74 13.31 9.30
C GLU A 90 -3.85 13.94 10.37
N LEU A 91 -3.39 13.18 11.38
CA LEU A 91 -2.44 13.67 12.39
C LEU A 91 -1.13 14.18 11.76
N VAL A 92 -0.65 13.49 10.71
CA VAL A 92 0.55 13.89 9.96
C VAL A 92 0.28 15.15 9.12
N LEU A 93 -0.91 15.24 8.50
CA LEU A 93 -1.30 16.42 7.71
C LEU A 93 -1.42 17.68 8.57
N GLU A 94 -2.02 17.54 9.75
CA GLU A 94 -2.11 18.59 10.79
C GLU A 94 -0.74 18.98 11.35
N GLY A 95 0.32 18.20 11.10
CA GLY A 95 1.67 18.48 11.57
C GLY A 95 1.85 18.22 13.07
N ARG A 96 1.06 17.32 13.66
CA ARG A 96 1.24 16.94 15.06
C ARG A 96 2.50 16.12 15.23
N GLU A 97 3.30 16.45 16.24
CA GLU A 97 4.46 15.64 16.59
C GLU A 97 4.02 14.32 17.23
N MET A 98 4.46 13.22 16.64
CA MET A 98 4.19 11.87 17.15
C MET A 98 5.18 11.54 18.26
N HIS A 99 4.66 11.16 19.43
CA HIS A 99 5.51 10.78 20.57
C HIS A 99 6.46 9.63 20.16
N PRO A 100 7.75 9.65 20.58
CA PRO A 100 8.74 8.66 20.18
C PRO A 100 8.33 7.20 20.41
N VAL A 101 7.51 6.94 21.46
CA VAL A 101 6.96 5.61 21.75
C VAL A 101 6.16 5.03 20.58
N ILE A 102 5.39 5.85 19.85
CA ILE A 102 4.62 5.39 18.69
C ILE A 102 5.55 4.93 17.57
N LYS A 103 6.59 5.73 17.28
CA LYS A 103 7.60 5.36 16.27
C LYS A 103 8.36 4.09 16.64
N SER A 104 8.65 3.90 17.93
CA SER A 104 9.29 2.67 18.42
C SER A 104 8.38 1.45 18.32
N ALA A 105 7.09 1.61 18.65
CA ALA A 105 6.10 0.54 18.53
C ALA A 105 5.92 0.08 17.07
N LEU A 106 5.84 1.03 16.12
CA LEU A 106 5.73 0.73 14.69
C LEU A 106 6.97 0.06 14.10
N LYS A 107 8.15 0.23 14.72
CA LYS A 107 9.37 -0.50 14.31
C LYS A 107 9.42 -1.93 14.87
N GLY A 108 8.65 -2.23 15.91
CA GLY A 108 8.67 -3.49 16.63
C GLY A 108 7.58 -4.49 16.22
N SER A 109 6.76 -4.19 15.22
CA SER A 109 5.73 -5.10 14.70
C SER A 109 6.33 -6.29 13.93
N ASP A 110 5.55 -7.37 13.81
CA ASP A 110 5.95 -8.61 13.12
C ASP A 110 6.33 -8.37 11.64
N GLU A 111 5.65 -7.40 11.01
CA GLU A 111 6.06 -6.84 9.73
C GLU A 111 6.76 -5.50 9.97
N THR A 112 7.86 -5.27 9.25
CA THR A 112 8.65 -4.04 9.29
C THR A 112 8.54 -3.29 7.98
N MET A 113 8.87 -1.99 8.01
CA MET A 113 8.95 -1.16 6.82
C MET A 113 10.39 -0.80 6.53
N VAL A 114 10.77 -0.86 5.25
CA VAL A 114 12.08 -0.45 4.77
C VAL A 114 11.98 0.65 3.74
N ARG A 115 12.80 1.68 3.94
CA ARG A 115 13.14 2.68 2.93
C ARG A 115 14.55 2.39 2.43
N THR A 116 14.71 2.14 1.13
CA THR A 116 16.01 1.85 0.51
C THR A 116 16.14 2.52 -0.86
N GLN A 117 17.33 2.98 -1.21
CA GLN A 117 17.61 3.58 -2.51
C GLN A 117 18.18 2.52 -3.44
N VAL A 118 17.65 2.44 -4.66
CA VAL A 118 18.12 1.53 -5.70
C VAL A 118 19.40 2.09 -6.30
N SER A 119 20.50 1.37 -6.13
CA SER A 119 21.76 1.70 -6.77
C SER A 119 21.69 1.42 -8.27
N GLY A 120 22.42 2.20 -9.08
CA GLY A 120 22.49 2.00 -10.53
C GLY A 120 23.09 0.64 -10.95
N ASN A 121 23.81 -0.03 -10.05
CA ASN A 121 24.34 -1.39 -10.27
C ASN A 121 23.45 -2.50 -9.69
N SER A 122 22.26 -2.16 -9.18
CA SER A 122 21.30 -3.12 -8.63
C SER A 122 20.68 -3.97 -9.72
N VAL A 123 20.38 -5.23 -9.39
CA VAL A 123 19.57 -6.11 -10.25
C VAL A 123 18.12 -5.64 -10.41
N LEU A 124 17.66 -4.73 -9.56
CA LEU A 124 16.33 -4.14 -9.66
C LEU A 124 16.28 -3.00 -10.68
N ALA A 125 17.42 -2.34 -10.96
CA ALA A 125 17.46 -1.18 -11.84
C ALA A 125 17.17 -1.57 -13.30
N GLY A 126 16.23 -0.83 -13.93
CA GLY A 126 15.79 -1.05 -15.30
C GLY A 126 14.83 -2.24 -15.47
N GLN A 127 14.42 -2.90 -14.38
CA GLN A 127 13.55 -4.08 -14.42
C GLN A 127 12.10 -3.75 -14.07
N VAL A 128 11.19 -4.54 -14.62
CA VAL A 128 9.75 -4.44 -14.38
C VAL A 128 9.39 -5.21 -13.10
N ILE A 129 8.60 -4.61 -12.20
CA ILE A 129 8.25 -5.22 -10.90
C ILE A 129 7.63 -6.62 -11.05
N GLY A 130 6.77 -6.80 -12.06
CA GLY A 130 6.09 -8.06 -12.35
C GLY A 130 7.04 -9.21 -12.66
N ASP A 131 8.16 -8.93 -13.32
CA ASP A 131 9.16 -9.93 -13.74
C ASP A 131 10.05 -10.34 -12.57
N LEU A 132 10.38 -9.38 -11.71
CA LEU A 132 11.19 -9.61 -10.50
C LEU A 132 10.48 -10.47 -9.46
N LYS A 133 9.13 -10.47 -9.46
CA LYS A 133 8.27 -11.19 -8.50
C LYS A 133 8.74 -11.00 -7.05
N ILE A 134 9.11 -9.77 -6.69
CA ILE A 134 9.78 -9.44 -5.41
C ILE A 134 9.03 -10.01 -4.22
N ARG A 135 7.71 -9.81 -4.15
CA ARG A 135 6.87 -10.34 -3.07
C ARG A 135 6.99 -11.85 -2.91
N THR A 136 7.05 -12.60 -4.01
CA THR A 136 7.21 -14.06 -3.99
C THR A 136 8.65 -14.47 -3.63
N GLN A 137 9.66 -13.75 -4.11
CA GLN A 137 11.08 -14.09 -3.96
C GLN A 137 11.68 -13.67 -2.61
N THR A 138 11.16 -12.62 -2.00
CA THR A 138 11.68 -12.05 -0.76
C THR A 138 10.65 -12.06 0.37
N GLY A 139 9.36 -12.03 0.06
CA GLY A 139 8.29 -11.78 1.03
C GLY A 139 7.98 -10.30 1.24
N ALA A 140 8.75 -9.38 0.63
CA ALA A 140 8.55 -7.94 0.79
C ALA A 140 7.63 -7.39 -0.31
N GLN A 141 6.67 -6.55 0.08
CA GLN A 141 5.76 -5.87 -0.83
C GLN A 141 6.19 -4.41 -0.98
N ILE A 142 6.45 -3.99 -2.22
CA ILE A 142 6.67 -2.57 -2.52
C ILE A 142 5.32 -1.86 -2.50
N ILE A 143 5.18 -0.84 -1.67
CA ILE A 143 3.95 -0.05 -1.53
C ILE A 143 4.06 1.34 -2.18
N ALA A 144 5.27 1.88 -2.26
CA ALA A 144 5.53 3.17 -2.89
C ALA A 144 6.95 3.24 -3.45
N ILE A 145 7.11 4.03 -4.51
CA ILE A 145 8.41 4.39 -5.10
C ILE A 145 8.47 5.91 -5.18
N ARG A 146 9.51 6.51 -4.62
CA ARG A 146 9.82 7.92 -4.83
C ARG A 146 10.91 8.03 -5.89
N ARG A 147 10.63 8.78 -6.94
CA ARG A 147 11.56 9.08 -8.01
C ARG A 147 11.86 10.57 -8.02
N ASP A 148 13.13 10.89 -7.84
CA ASP A 148 13.61 12.28 -7.85
C ASP A 148 14.05 12.61 -9.29
N GLU A 149 13.22 13.34 -10.05
CA GLU A 149 13.50 13.75 -11.44
C GLU A 149 13.58 15.28 -11.52
N GLY A 150 14.69 15.81 -12.05
CA GLY A 150 14.82 17.25 -12.34
C GLY A 150 14.61 18.18 -11.14
N GLY A 151 14.97 17.74 -9.93
CA GLY A 151 14.79 18.51 -8.69
C GLY A 151 13.39 18.44 -8.06
N ARG A 152 12.49 17.60 -8.60
CA ARG A 152 11.17 17.33 -8.01
C ARG A 152 11.05 15.85 -7.62
N SER A 153 10.51 15.59 -6.43
CA SER A 153 10.18 14.25 -5.98
C SER A 153 8.79 13.86 -6.47
N LYS A 154 8.70 12.85 -7.33
CA LYS A 154 7.44 12.22 -7.76
C LYS A 154 7.25 10.90 -7.02
N TRP A 155 6.03 10.66 -6.55
CA TRP A 155 5.67 9.41 -5.92
C TRP A 155 4.84 8.53 -6.87
N VAL A 156 5.13 7.23 -6.84
CA VAL A 156 4.33 6.17 -7.46
C VAL A 156 3.83 5.29 -6.32
N PHE A 157 2.55 5.43 -6.00
CA PHE A 157 1.88 4.63 -4.97
C PHE A 157 1.23 3.41 -5.60
N SER A 158 1.19 2.29 -4.86
CA SER A 158 0.67 1.01 -5.36
C SER A 158 1.24 0.63 -6.74
N PRO A 159 2.58 0.55 -6.89
CA PRO A 159 3.18 0.34 -8.18
C PRO A 159 2.72 -1.00 -8.76
N LYS A 160 2.16 -0.93 -9.97
CA LYS A 160 1.61 -2.09 -10.69
C LYS A 160 2.72 -2.95 -11.28
N LYS A 161 2.35 -4.15 -11.76
CA LYS A 161 3.29 -5.13 -12.31
C LYS A 161 4.12 -4.59 -13.49
N ASP A 162 3.59 -3.66 -14.26
CA ASP A 162 4.22 -2.99 -15.40
C ASP A 162 5.13 -1.82 -15.02
N THR A 163 5.19 -1.45 -13.73
CA THR A 163 6.05 -0.37 -13.25
C THR A 163 7.52 -0.77 -13.38
N VAL A 164 8.31 0.07 -14.05
CA VAL A 164 9.78 -0.08 -14.17
C VAL A 164 10.46 0.61 -13.00
N ILE A 165 11.33 -0.13 -12.29
CA ILE A 165 12.22 0.42 -11.27
C ILE A 165 13.42 1.05 -11.97
N VAL A 166 13.75 2.29 -11.61
CA VAL A 166 14.86 3.05 -12.19
C VAL A 166 15.97 3.22 -11.15
N GLY A 167 17.22 3.33 -11.59
CA GLY A 167 18.33 3.65 -10.71
C GLY A 167 18.08 4.98 -9.98
N ASN A 168 18.46 5.04 -8.70
CA ASN A 168 18.17 6.11 -7.74
C ASN A 168 16.73 6.20 -7.25
N ASP A 169 15.82 5.32 -7.67
CA ASP A 169 14.50 5.21 -7.05
C ASP A 169 14.64 4.91 -5.55
N VAL A 170 13.83 5.56 -4.71
CA VAL A 170 13.69 5.21 -3.29
C VAL A 170 12.44 4.36 -3.12
N ILE A 171 12.65 3.10 -2.78
CA ILE A 171 11.60 2.12 -2.57
C ILE A 171 11.16 2.14 -1.11
N ILE A 172 9.85 2.18 -0.88
CA ILE A 172 9.22 1.86 0.40
C ILE A 172 8.54 0.50 0.26
N ALA A 173 8.91 -0.42 1.14
CA ALA A 173 8.35 -1.76 1.17
C ALA A 173 8.04 -2.23 2.58
N VAL A 174 7.06 -3.12 2.69
CA VAL A 174 6.59 -3.74 3.94
C VAL A 174 6.73 -5.25 3.85
N GLY A 175 7.05 -5.89 4.98
CA GLY A 175 7.06 -7.34 5.12
C GLY A 175 7.89 -7.80 6.31
N PRO A 176 8.11 -9.12 6.46
CA PRO A 176 8.94 -9.65 7.54
C PRO A 176 10.34 -9.03 7.52
N LYS A 177 10.98 -8.86 8.68
CA LYS A 177 12.31 -8.23 8.77
C LYS A 177 13.35 -8.80 7.80
N GLN A 178 13.40 -10.12 7.69
CA GLN A 178 14.32 -10.82 6.77
C GLN A 178 14.02 -10.49 5.29
N ALA A 179 12.74 -10.32 4.94
CA ALA A 179 12.31 -9.95 3.60
C ALA A 179 12.76 -8.53 3.23
N CYS A 180 12.55 -7.59 4.14
CA CYS A 180 12.99 -6.20 4.00
C CYS A 180 14.51 -6.07 3.91
N ASP A 181 15.26 -6.84 4.72
CA ASP A 181 16.72 -6.85 4.67
C ASP A 181 17.24 -7.47 3.36
N LYS A 182 16.60 -8.53 2.85
CA LYS A 182 16.92 -9.13 1.54
C LYS A 182 16.67 -8.13 0.41
N LEU A 183 15.52 -7.44 0.43
CA LEU A 183 15.19 -6.40 -0.55
C LEU A 183 16.18 -5.24 -0.51
N ARG A 184 16.57 -4.77 0.68
CA ARG A 184 17.59 -3.72 0.84
C ARG A 184 18.91 -4.11 0.18
N LYS A 185 19.41 -5.33 0.44
CA LYS A 185 20.66 -5.83 -0.16
C LYS A 185 20.58 -5.97 -1.68
N LEU A 186 19.41 -6.32 -2.23
CA LEU A 186 19.17 -6.33 -3.67
C LEU A 186 19.20 -4.90 -4.24
N ALA A 187 18.50 -3.97 -3.60
CA ALA A 187 18.45 -2.55 -4.00
C ALA A 187 19.83 -1.88 -3.96
N GLU A 188 20.66 -2.19 -2.96
CA GLU A 188 22.03 -1.66 -2.84
C GLU A 188 23.02 -2.30 -3.82
N GLY A 189 22.63 -3.36 -4.54
CA GLY A 189 23.50 -4.08 -5.49
C GLY A 189 24.50 -5.03 -4.81
N VAL A 190 24.33 -5.30 -3.51
CA VAL A 190 25.12 -6.28 -2.75
C VAL A 190 24.77 -7.70 -3.20
N LEU A 191 23.48 -7.98 -3.35
CA LEU A 191 22.99 -9.22 -3.92
C LEU A 191 22.78 -9.04 -5.43
N LYS A 192 23.48 -9.87 -6.22
CA LYS A 192 23.42 -9.84 -7.69
C LYS A 192 22.46 -10.87 -8.29
N LYS A 193 21.68 -11.58 -7.46
CA LYS A 193 20.66 -12.56 -7.88
C LYS A 193 19.50 -12.57 -6.87
N LEU A 194 18.28 -12.79 -7.36
CA LEU A 194 17.02 -12.92 -6.60
C LEU A 194 16.93 -14.29 -5.91
#